data_AF-A0A2I4CA37-F1
#
_entry.id   AF-A0A2I4CA37-F1
#
_cell.length_a   1.000
_cell.length_b   1.000
_cell.length_c   1.000
_cell.angle_alpha   90.00
_cell.angle_beta   90.00
_cell.angle_gamma   90.00
#
_symmetry.space_group_name_H-M   'P 1'
#
loop_
_entity.id
_entity.type
_entity.pdbx_description
1 polymer ?
#
loop_
_entity_poly.entity_id
_entity_poly.type
_entity_poly.pdbx_seq_one_letter_code
_entity_poly.pdbx_strand_id
1 'polypeptide(L)'
;MEAVPRMPMIWLDLKEAGEFQFSPSVRQFILKNYGENPDNYNEQLKKLETLRQSAVNVTRDFEGCSTLRKYFGQLHYLQSRVPMGPGQEAAVPISWTEIFSGKTITHDDISYEQACILYNLGALHSMLGAMDNRVSEEGMKVSCTHFQCSAGAFSYLRDHFSHNFSVDMSHQILNLNINLMLGQAQECLLEKSMLDNRKSFLVARISAQVVDYYKEACRALENSETASMLGKIQKDWKKLVQMKIYYFAAIAHLHMGKQAEEQQKYGERLAYLQSSLDKLNEAVKLAKGQPDSVQEALRFTMDVIGGKFNSAKKDNDFIYHETVPSLETLASVKGAPLVKALPVNPTDPSVTGPDLFAKLVPMAAHEASSLYSEEKAKLLRDVMAKIDSKTETLEQFMDSLGLEPESVDNLDMYNHIPPVLMEKCAALSVRPDTVKSLIQSMQGL
;
A
#
# COMPACT_ATOMS: atom_id res chain seq x y z
N MET A 1 7.63 10.09 31.10
CA MET A 1 7.90 10.07 29.65
C MET A 1 6.70 10.56 28.82
N GLU A 2 5.47 10.59 29.35
CA GLU A 2 4.27 11.07 28.63
C GLU A 2 4.40 12.49 28.06
N ALA A 3 5.00 13.40 28.83
CA ALA A 3 5.19 14.82 28.46
C ALA A 3 6.59 15.15 27.89
N VAL A 4 7.29 14.15 27.32
CA VAL A 4 8.63 14.40 26.76
C VAL A 4 8.55 15.38 25.58
N PRO A 5 9.42 16.41 25.52
CA PRO A 5 9.52 17.27 24.34
C PRO A 5 9.77 16.47 23.07
N ARG A 6 9.21 16.95 21.94
CA ARG A 6 9.23 16.23 20.66
C ARG A 6 10.51 16.56 19.89
N MET A 7 11.18 15.53 19.38
CA MET A 7 12.38 15.72 18.57
C MET A 7 12.02 16.28 17.18
N PRO A 8 12.90 17.06 16.54
CA PRO A 8 12.68 17.49 15.16
C PRO A 8 12.66 16.29 14.20
N MET A 9 11.93 16.45 13.10
CA MET A 9 11.85 15.47 12.02
C MET A 9 12.54 16.02 10.78
N ILE A 10 13.13 15.13 10.00
CA ILE A 10 13.70 15.43 8.69
C ILE A 10 12.58 15.34 7.64
N TRP A 11 12.58 16.30 6.72
CA TRP A 11 11.79 16.25 5.50
C TRP A 11 12.69 16.44 4.28
N LEU A 12 12.15 16.13 3.11
CA LEU A 12 12.81 16.31 1.83
C LEU A 12 12.19 17.49 1.09
N ASP A 13 13.03 18.21 0.36
CA ASP A 13 12.58 19.28 -0.53
C ASP A 13 11.97 18.71 -1.82
N LEU A 14 11.10 19.49 -2.45
CA LEU A 14 10.50 19.13 -3.74
C LEU A 14 11.51 19.42 -4.86
N LYS A 15 11.60 18.52 -5.84
CA LYS A 15 12.31 18.75 -7.09
C LYS A 15 11.63 19.86 -7.89
N GLU A 16 12.44 20.64 -8.60
CA GLU A 16 11.96 21.70 -9.49
C GLU A 16 11.81 21.16 -10.91
N ALA A 17 10.64 21.40 -11.50
CA ALA A 17 10.34 20.98 -12.86
C ALA A 17 10.87 22.01 -13.88
N GLY A 18 11.44 21.52 -14.97
CA GLY A 18 11.70 22.29 -16.18
C GLY A 18 10.61 22.08 -17.23
N GLU A 19 11.00 22.08 -18.49
CA GLU A 19 10.08 21.95 -19.62
C GLU A 19 9.62 20.50 -19.85
N PHE A 20 8.36 20.37 -20.26
CA PHE A 20 7.78 19.14 -20.82
C PHE A 20 6.69 19.55 -21.82
N GLN A 21 7.06 19.72 -23.08
CA GLN A 21 6.17 20.21 -24.13
C GLN A 21 5.49 19.05 -24.88
N PHE A 22 4.60 18.30 -24.22
CA PHE A 22 3.98 17.11 -24.81
C PHE A 22 2.92 17.43 -25.89
N SER A 23 2.23 18.57 -25.79
CA SER A 23 1.05 18.86 -26.61
C SER A 23 1.30 18.77 -28.13
N PRO A 24 2.36 19.36 -28.70
CA PRO A 24 2.64 19.25 -30.14
C PRO A 24 2.84 17.80 -30.61
N SER A 25 3.62 17.02 -29.85
CA SER A 25 3.92 15.62 -30.16
C SER A 25 2.67 14.74 -30.08
N VAL A 26 1.85 14.91 -29.03
CA VAL A 26 0.58 14.20 -28.89
C VAL A 26 -0.35 14.51 -30.07
N ARG A 27 -0.47 15.78 -30.47
CA ARG A 27 -1.29 16.18 -31.63
C ARG A 27 -0.81 15.53 -32.93
N GLN A 28 0.50 15.53 -33.16
CA GLN A 28 1.09 14.90 -34.34
C GLN A 28 0.82 13.38 -34.34
N PHE A 29 0.95 12.73 -33.18
CA PHE A 29 0.66 11.30 -33.02
C PHE A 29 -0.82 10.97 -33.28
N ILE A 30 -1.74 11.79 -32.76
CA ILE A 30 -3.19 11.65 -33.01
C ILE A 30 -3.48 11.70 -34.51
N LEU A 31 -2.97 12.71 -35.21
CA LEU A 31 -3.20 12.87 -36.65
C LEU A 31 -2.65 11.68 -37.44
N LYS A 32 -1.43 11.25 -37.13
CA LYS A 32 -0.72 10.23 -37.91
C LYS A 32 -1.24 8.82 -37.65
N ASN A 33 -1.46 8.44 -36.39
CA ASN A 33 -1.70 7.04 -36.01
C ASN A 33 -3.18 6.73 -35.75
N TYR A 34 -3.99 7.72 -35.37
CA TYR A 34 -5.43 7.54 -35.20
C TYR A 34 -6.24 8.03 -36.40
N GLY A 35 -5.64 8.86 -37.26
CA GLY A 35 -6.35 9.47 -38.39
C GLY A 35 -7.45 10.46 -37.95
N GLU A 36 -7.40 10.91 -36.70
CA GLU A 36 -8.37 11.82 -36.12
C GLU A 36 -7.88 13.27 -36.17
N ASN A 37 -8.81 14.23 -36.19
CA ASN A 37 -8.45 15.64 -36.08
C ASN A 37 -7.93 15.94 -34.65
N PRO A 38 -6.66 16.36 -34.47
CA PRO A 38 -6.11 16.66 -33.16
C PRO A 38 -6.85 17.76 -32.40
N ASP A 39 -7.55 18.65 -33.12
CA ASP A 39 -8.30 19.76 -32.51
C ASP A 39 -9.45 19.29 -31.61
N ASN A 40 -9.97 18.08 -31.83
CA ASN A 40 -10.99 17.47 -30.98
C ASN A 40 -10.49 17.19 -29.54
N TYR A 41 -9.17 17.24 -29.33
CA TYR A 41 -8.50 16.93 -28.07
C TYR A 41 -7.87 18.15 -27.39
N ASN A 42 -8.11 19.37 -27.91
CA ASN A 42 -7.52 20.60 -27.40
C ASN A 42 -7.86 20.87 -25.92
N GLU A 43 -9.12 20.63 -25.53
CA GLU A 43 -9.58 20.83 -24.15
C GLU A 43 -8.89 19.85 -23.17
N GLN A 44 -8.69 18.61 -23.58
CA GLN A 44 -8.03 17.56 -22.80
C GLN A 44 -6.54 17.90 -22.60
N LEU A 45 -5.87 18.31 -23.68
CA LEU A 45 -4.47 18.75 -23.62
C LEU A 45 -4.31 19.98 -22.73
N LYS A 46 -5.18 20.98 -22.86
CA LYS A 46 -5.18 22.17 -22.00
C LYS A 46 -5.43 21.86 -20.52
N LYS A 47 -6.33 20.91 -20.23
CA LYS A 47 -6.58 20.43 -18.86
C LYS A 47 -5.36 19.72 -18.28
N LEU A 48 -4.68 18.88 -19.07
CA LEU A 48 -3.46 18.21 -18.61
C LEU A 48 -2.32 19.21 -18.38
N GLU A 49 -2.16 20.20 -19.26
CA GLU A 49 -1.17 21.27 -19.09
C GLU A 49 -1.44 22.09 -17.83
N THR A 50 -2.69 22.48 -17.60
CA THR A 50 -3.10 23.20 -16.38
C THR A 50 -2.81 22.36 -15.15
N LEU A 51 -3.10 21.06 -15.20
CA LEU A 51 -2.84 20.12 -14.11
C LEU A 51 -1.35 19.95 -13.84
N ARG A 52 -0.52 19.91 -14.89
CA ARG A 52 0.94 19.96 -14.75
C ARG A 52 1.38 21.23 -14.04
N GLN A 53 0.91 22.40 -14.47
CA GLN A 53 1.26 23.68 -13.84
C GLN A 53 0.88 23.71 -12.35
N SER A 54 -0.27 23.16 -11.98
CA SER A 54 -0.67 23.01 -10.57
C SER A 54 0.20 22.01 -9.80
N ALA A 55 0.64 20.92 -10.44
CA ALA A 55 1.47 19.89 -9.82
C ALA A 55 2.93 20.32 -9.62
N VAL A 56 3.49 21.10 -10.55
CA VAL A 56 4.87 21.61 -10.42
C VAL A 56 4.96 22.85 -9.52
N ASN A 57 3.86 23.60 -9.38
CA ASN A 57 3.70 24.70 -8.42
C ASN A 57 2.78 24.32 -7.25
N VAL A 58 2.93 23.10 -6.75
CA VAL A 58 2.01 22.51 -5.77
C VAL A 58 2.00 23.27 -4.45
N THR A 59 0.81 23.40 -3.85
CA THR A 59 0.64 23.92 -2.49
C THR A 59 1.24 22.96 -1.47
N ARG A 60 1.79 23.50 -0.38
CA ARG A 60 2.43 22.71 0.69
C ARG A 60 1.42 22.30 1.76
N ASP A 61 0.34 21.65 1.32
CA ASP A 61 -0.78 21.21 2.14
C ASP A 61 -1.31 19.86 1.66
N PHE A 62 -2.37 19.36 2.32
CA PHE A 62 -3.01 18.10 1.99
C PHE A 62 -3.65 18.10 0.57
N GLU A 63 -4.15 19.24 0.12
CA GLU A 63 -4.73 19.40 -1.23
C GLU A 63 -3.64 19.25 -2.30
N GLY A 64 -2.43 19.71 -2.02
CA GLY A 64 -1.25 19.50 -2.85
C GLY A 64 -0.96 18.03 -3.11
N CYS A 65 -1.08 17.16 -2.10
CA CYS A 65 -0.91 15.71 -2.28
C CYS A 65 -1.94 15.13 -3.27
N SER A 66 -3.19 15.61 -3.21
CA SER A 66 -4.25 15.18 -4.13
C SER A 66 -3.96 15.64 -5.56
N THR A 67 -3.45 16.86 -5.73
CA THR A 67 -3.05 17.42 -7.03
C THR A 67 -1.93 16.60 -7.68
N LEU A 68 -0.89 16.26 -6.92
CA LEU A 68 0.22 15.42 -7.41
C LEU A 68 -0.26 14.03 -7.82
N ARG A 69 -1.07 13.36 -7.00
CA ARG A 69 -1.62 12.04 -7.33
C ARG A 69 -2.52 12.08 -8.56
N LYS A 70 -3.34 13.13 -8.70
CA LYS A 70 -4.20 13.32 -9.86
C LYS A 70 -3.37 13.46 -11.13
N TYR A 71 -2.34 14.31 -11.12
CA TYR A 71 -1.45 14.48 -12.26
C TYR A 71 -0.69 13.18 -12.60
N PHE A 72 -0.14 12.51 -11.59
CA PHE A 72 0.55 11.23 -11.74
C PHE A 72 -0.31 10.16 -12.43
N GLY A 73 -1.59 10.05 -12.07
CA GLY A 73 -2.51 9.12 -12.73
C GLY A 73 -2.89 9.52 -14.15
N GLN A 74 -3.08 10.83 -14.41
CA GLN A 74 -3.35 11.30 -15.78
C GLN A 74 -2.14 11.08 -16.70
N LEU A 75 -0.91 11.12 -16.18
CA LEU A 75 0.29 10.72 -16.94
C LEU A 75 0.28 9.25 -17.32
N HIS A 76 -0.19 8.35 -16.44
CA HIS A 76 -0.34 6.92 -16.77
C HIS A 76 -1.41 6.72 -17.86
N TYR A 77 -2.54 7.43 -17.77
CA TYR A 77 -3.57 7.38 -18.81
C TYR A 77 -3.06 7.88 -20.17
N LEU A 78 -2.27 8.96 -20.19
CA LEU A 78 -1.66 9.45 -21.42
C LEU A 78 -0.66 8.42 -21.99
N GLN A 79 0.25 7.91 -21.16
CA GLN A 79 1.27 6.93 -21.59
C GLN A 79 0.65 5.66 -22.18
N SER A 80 -0.50 5.21 -21.67
CA SER A 80 -1.19 4.02 -22.19
C SER A 80 -1.74 4.18 -23.62
N ARG A 81 -1.78 5.40 -24.16
CA ARG A 81 -2.36 5.74 -25.47
C ARG A 81 -1.38 6.40 -26.41
N VAL A 82 -0.44 7.17 -25.87
CA VAL A 82 0.58 7.87 -26.65
C VAL A 82 1.94 7.33 -26.23
N PRO A 83 2.68 6.69 -27.14
CA PRO A 83 3.95 6.05 -26.82
C PRO A 83 5.03 7.14 -26.67
N MET A 84 5.22 7.60 -25.43
CA MET A 84 6.14 8.67 -25.03
C MET A 84 7.32 8.18 -24.17
N GLY A 85 7.57 6.86 -24.15
CA GLY A 85 8.73 6.24 -23.52
C GLY A 85 10.01 6.36 -24.37
N PRO A 86 11.13 5.78 -23.89
CA PRO A 86 12.44 6.00 -24.51
C PRO A 86 12.49 5.45 -25.94
N GLY A 87 12.87 6.32 -26.89
CA GLY A 87 12.96 5.98 -28.32
C GLY A 87 11.61 5.76 -29.00
N GLN A 88 10.49 6.05 -28.32
CA GLN A 88 9.16 5.94 -28.90
C GLN A 88 8.80 7.17 -29.74
N GLU A 89 7.87 7.00 -30.68
CA GLU A 89 7.56 8.00 -31.71
C GLU A 89 7.13 9.37 -31.16
N ALA A 90 6.39 9.39 -30.04
CA ALA A 90 5.87 10.61 -29.45
C ALA A 90 6.71 11.10 -28.25
N ALA A 91 7.87 10.49 -28.00
CA ALA A 91 8.79 10.90 -26.95
C ALA A 91 9.24 12.36 -27.16
N VAL A 92 9.31 13.12 -26.07
CA VAL A 92 9.79 14.51 -26.08
C VAL A 92 10.68 14.77 -24.87
N PRO A 93 11.60 15.75 -24.94
CA PRO A 93 12.44 16.10 -23.81
C PRO A 93 11.64 16.55 -22.59
N ILE A 94 11.98 15.96 -21.44
CA ILE A 94 11.45 16.29 -20.11
C ILE A 94 12.63 16.67 -19.23
N SER A 95 12.59 17.87 -18.66
CA SER A 95 13.68 18.39 -17.84
C SER A 95 13.24 18.59 -16.39
N TRP A 96 14.10 18.19 -15.45
CA TRP A 96 13.93 18.45 -14.01
C TRP A 96 15.29 18.77 -13.38
N THR A 97 15.27 19.55 -12.30
CA THR A 97 16.47 19.83 -11.51
C THR A 97 16.74 18.68 -10.54
N GLU A 98 17.96 18.15 -10.56
CA GLU A 98 18.45 17.19 -9.58
C GLU A 98 18.74 17.91 -8.26
N ILE A 99 18.17 17.43 -7.16
CA ILE A 99 18.02 18.21 -5.93
C ILE A 99 19.34 18.43 -5.17
N PHE A 100 20.34 17.56 -5.33
CA PHE A 100 21.60 17.67 -4.59
C PHE A 100 22.62 18.54 -5.31
N SER A 101 22.71 18.44 -6.64
CA SER A 101 23.66 19.20 -7.45
C SER A 101 23.09 20.50 -8.03
N GLY A 102 21.76 20.65 -8.06
CA GLY A 102 21.09 21.78 -8.70
C GLY A 102 21.18 21.78 -10.23
N LYS A 103 21.62 20.68 -10.84
CA LYS A 103 21.76 20.57 -12.30
C LYS A 103 20.46 20.13 -12.95
N THR A 104 20.14 20.73 -14.09
CA THR A 104 19.05 20.27 -14.96
C THR A 104 19.43 18.95 -15.63
N ILE A 105 18.56 17.95 -15.51
CA ILE A 105 18.68 16.64 -16.16
C ILE A 105 17.48 16.46 -17.08
N THR A 106 17.75 16.04 -18.32
CA THR A 106 16.75 15.90 -19.38
C THR A 106 16.72 14.46 -19.90
N HIS A 107 15.52 13.89 -20.01
CA HIS A 107 15.27 12.58 -20.62
C HIS A 107 14.08 12.65 -21.57
N ASP A 108 14.13 11.87 -22.65
CA ASP A 108 13.02 11.72 -23.59
C ASP A 108 12.15 10.51 -23.19
N ASP A 109 11.59 10.56 -21.97
CA ASP A 109 10.82 9.46 -21.39
C ASP A 109 9.77 9.97 -20.40
N ILE A 110 8.47 9.79 -20.70
CA ILE A 110 7.37 10.17 -19.80
C ILE A 110 7.46 9.51 -18.41
N SER A 111 8.13 8.37 -18.30
CA SER A 111 8.37 7.69 -17.02
C SER A 111 9.28 8.54 -16.11
N TYR A 112 10.12 9.41 -16.67
CA TYR A 112 10.91 10.38 -15.90
C TYR A 112 10.04 11.46 -15.25
N GLU A 113 9.06 12.02 -15.99
CA GLU A 113 8.08 12.96 -15.43
C GLU A 113 7.29 12.29 -14.30
N GLN A 114 6.79 11.08 -14.53
CA GLN A 114 6.08 10.29 -13.52
C GLN A 114 6.92 10.05 -12.27
N ALA A 115 8.20 9.69 -12.44
CA ALA A 115 9.15 9.46 -11.35
C ALA A 115 9.36 10.73 -10.50
N CYS A 116 9.59 11.88 -11.13
CA CYS A 116 9.79 13.15 -10.45
C CYS A 116 8.54 13.62 -9.68
N ILE A 117 7.35 13.45 -10.26
CA ILE A 117 6.10 13.77 -9.57
C ILE A 117 5.88 12.87 -8.36
N LEU A 118 6.19 11.57 -8.49
CA LEU A 118 6.09 10.64 -7.38
C LEU A 118 7.13 10.92 -6.27
N TYR A 119 8.34 11.34 -6.64
CA TYR A 119 9.31 11.85 -5.67
C TYR A 119 8.73 13.06 -4.91
N ASN A 120 8.16 14.04 -5.62
CA ASN A 120 7.56 15.22 -5.01
C ASN A 120 6.36 14.88 -4.11
N LEU A 121 5.60 13.83 -4.43
CA LEU A 121 4.55 13.33 -3.54
C LEU A 121 5.14 12.79 -2.23
N GLY A 122 6.24 12.03 -2.32
CA GLY A 122 6.99 11.56 -1.16
C GLY A 122 7.55 12.72 -0.32
N ALA A 123 8.17 13.69 -0.97
CA ALA A 123 8.74 14.87 -0.34
C ALA A 123 7.67 15.72 0.37
N LEU A 124 6.55 16.02 -0.30
CA LEU A 124 5.44 16.77 0.30
C LEU A 124 4.86 16.05 1.52
N HIS A 125 4.64 14.73 1.44
CA HIS A 125 4.21 13.97 2.61
C HIS A 125 5.25 14.03 3.76
N SER A 126 6.55 14.01 3.47
CA SER A 126 7.57 14.17 4.52
C SER A 126 7.52 15.55 5.19
N MET A 127 7.27 16.62 4.42
CA MET A 127 7.09 17.98 4.93
C MET A 127 5.89 18.06 5.87
N LEU A 128 4.72 17.60 5.41
CA LEU A 128 3.49 17.64 6.19
C LEU A 128 3.62 16.83 7.50
N GLY A 129 4.31 15.68 7.45
CA GLY A 129 4.58 14.87 8.64
C GLY A 129 5.48 15.59 9.65
N ALA A 130 6.43 16.40 9.19
CA ALA A 130 7.37 17.14 10.02
C ALA A 130 6.85 18.48 10.54
N MET A 131 5.86 19.09 9.86
CA MET A 131 5.28 20.39 10.24
C MET A 131 4.40 20.33 11.51
N ASP A 132 3.74 19.20 11.77
CA ASP A 132 2.95 19.03 12.98
C ASP A 132 3.86 18.94 14.23
N ASN A 133 3.47 19.63 15.30
CA ASN A 133 4.24 19.67 16.55
C ASN A 133 4.09 18.39 17.41
N ARG A 134 3.20 17.47 17.02
CA ARG A 134 2.91 16.18 17.65
C ARG A 134 2.62 16.30 19.15
N VAL A 135 1.94 17.38 19.53
CA VAL A 135 1.47 17.60 20.90
C VAL A 135 0.15 16.87 21.14
N SER A 136 -0.75 16.87 20.14
CA SER A 136 -2.04 16.18 20.21
C SER A 136 -1.95 14.74 19.72
N GLU A 137 -2.85 13.87 20.21
CA GLU A 137 -2.96 12.50 19.73
C GLU A 137 -3.26 12.44 18.22
N GLU A 138 -4.10 13.37 17.75
CA GLU A 138 -4.45 13.45 16.33
C GLU A 138 -3.25 13.86 15.48
N GLY A 139 -2.49 14.88 15.91
CA GLY A 139 -1.25 15.30 15.25
C GLY A 139 -0.23 14.16 15.13
N MET A 140 -0.07 13.35 16.18
CA MET A 140 0.78 12.15 16.13
C MET A 140 0.32 11.13 15.07
N LYS A 141 -1.00 10.88 14.97
CA LYS A 141 -1.57 9.95 13.97
C LYS A 141 -1.42 10.48 12.55
N VAL A 142 -1.67 11.77 12.36
CA VAL A 142 -1.54 12.46 11.07
C VAL A 142 -0.08 12.45 10.61
N SER A 143 0.88 12.85 11.46
CA SER A 143 2.32 12.76 11.15
C SER A 143 2.75 11.34 10.83
N CYS A 144 2.35 10.36 11.64
CA CYS A 144 2.67 8.96 11.41
C CYS A 144 2.14 8.49 10.04
N THR A 145 0.94 8.90 9.65
CA THR A 145 0.33 8.53 8.37
C THR A 145 1.07 9.19 7.21
N HIS A 146 1.41 10.47 7.34
CA HIS A 146 2.18 11.18 6.33
C HIS A 146 3.56 10.57 6.09
N PHE A 147 4.30 10.21 7.14
CA PHE A 147 5.58 9.52 6.98
C PHE A 147 5.43 8.13 6.33
N GLN A 148 4.37 7.38 6.65
CA GLN A 148 4.10 6.11 5.97
C GLN A 148 3.70 6.28 4.49
N CYS A 149 2.94 7.32 4.15
CA CYS A 149 2.63 7.70 2.77
C CYS A 149 3.89 8.13 2.00
N SER A 150 4.80 8.87 2.65
CA SER A 150 6.08 9.27 2.08
C SER A 150 6.97 8.05 1.77
N ALA A 151 7.11 7.14 2.74
CA ALA A 151 7.78 5.85 2.53
C ALA A 151 7.12 5.03 1.41
N GLY A 152 5.79 5.09 1.32
CA GLY A 152 4.98 4.50 0.24
C GLY A 152 5.36 4.99 -1.14
N ALA A 153 5.37 6.31 -1.33
CA ALA A 153 5.74 6.94 -2.59
C ALA A 153 7.18 6.59 -3.02
N PHE A 154 8.14 6.67 -2.10
CA PHE A 154 9.53 6.29 -2.39
C PHE A 154 9.70 4.80 -2.66
N SER A 155 8.94 3.92 -1.99
CA SER A 155 8.96 2.48 -2.26
C SER A 155 8.41 2.18 -3.64
N TYR A 156 7.28 2.78 -4.01
CA TYR A 156 6.72 2.62 -5.35
C TYR A 156 7.69 3.11 -6.42
N LEU A 157 8.31 4.28 -6.20
CA LEU A 157 9.32 4.84 -7.10
C LEU A 157 10.50 3.89 -7.28
N ARG A 158 11.03 3.34 -6.17
CA ARG A 158 12.14 2.37 -6.18
C ARG A 158 11.77 1.08 -6.90
N ASP A 159 10.53 0.62 -6.81
CA ASP A 159 10.18 -0.72 -7.31
C ASP A 159 9.72 -0.71 -8.78
N HIS A 160 9.27 0.43 -9.32
CA HIS A 160 8.61 0.50 -10.64
C HIS A 160 9.31 1.39 -11.68
N PHE A 161 10.31 2.18 -11.31
CA PHE A 161 10.97 3.11 -12.23
C PHE A 161 12.48 2.84 -12.36
N SER A 162 13.07 3.27 -13.48
CA SER A 162 14.50 3.20 -13.72
C SER A 162 15.29 4.01 -12.69
N HIS A 163 16.36 3.41 -12.15
CA HIS A 163 17.23 4.07 -11.16
C HIS A 163 18.27 5.01 -11.79
N ASN A 164 18.31 5.08 -13.12
CA ASN A 164 19.34 5.82 -13.86
C ASN A 164 18.87 7.21 -14.32
N PHE A 165 17.68 7.65 -13.90
CA PHE A 165 17.17 8.97 -14.27
C PHE A 165 17.99 10.10 -13.64
N SER A 166 18.22 10.05 -12.33
CA SER A 166 19.03 11.02 -11.60
C SER A 166 19.45 10.44 -10.24
N VAL A 167 20.55 10.97 -9.68
CA VAL A 167 21.18 10.40 -8.47
C VAL A 167 20.31 10.50 -7.21
N ASP A 168 19.48 11.54 -7.11
CA ASP A 168 18.48 11.74 -6.06
C ASP A 168 17.33 10.73 -6.05
N MET A 169 17.17 9.98 -7.14
CA MET A 169 16.20 8.89 -7.27
C MET A 169 16.88 7.52 -7.42
N SER A 170 18.17 7.44 -7.12
CA SER A 170 18.89 6.17 -7.13
C SER A 170 18.34 5.19 -6.07
N HIS A 171 18.50 3.90 -6.31
CA HIS A 171 18.04 2.85 -5.39
C HIS A 171 18.63 3.01 -3.97
N GLN A 172 19.87 3.46 -3.85
CA GLN A 172 20.51 3.74 -2.55
C GLN A 172 19.82 4.90 -1.81
N ILE A 173 19.62 6.04 -2.49
CA ILE A 173 18.97 7.22 -1.90
C ILE A 173 17.51 6.93 -1.55
N LEU A 174 16.77 6.23 -2.40
CA LEU A 174 15.39 5.86 -2.09
C LEU A 174 15.29 4.94 -0.88
N ASN A 175 16.21 3.98 -0.71
CA ASN A 175 16.23 3.14 0.50
C ASN A 175 16.59 3.92 1.76
N LEU A 176 17.49 4.91 1.68
CA LEU A 176 17.73 5.85 2.76
C LEU A 176 16.43 6.57 3.14
N ASN A 177 15.74 7.15 2.15
CA ASN A 177 14.50 7.90 2.37
C ASN A 177 13.40 7.02 2.97
N ILE A 178 13.22 5.80 2.47
CA ILE A 178 12.22 4.85 3.00
C ILE A 178 12.50 4.53 4.47
N ASN A 179 13.73 4.14 4.82
CA ASN A 179 14.06 3.80 6.21
C ASN A 179 13.97 5.01 7.13
N LEU A 180 14.37 6.20 6.67
CA LEU A 180 14.23 7.43 7.43
C LEU A 180 12.76 7.75 7.71
N MET A 181 11.90 7.69 6.69
CA MET A 181 10.46 7.95 6.83
C MET A 181 9.79 6.92 7.73
N LEU A 182 10.11 5.62 7.59
CA LEU A 182 9.57 4.58 8.49
C LEU A 182 10.07 4.76 9.94
N GLY A 183 11.32 5.15 10.14
CA GLY A 183 11.86 5.49 11.46
C GLY A 183 11.08 6.63 12.12
N GLN A 184 10.79 7.70 11.37
CA GLN A 184 10.00 8.84 11.86
C GLN A 184 8.53 8.49 12.12
N ALA A 185 7.93 7.64 11.29
CA ALA A 185 6.58 7.12 11.53
C ALA A 185 6.52 6.28 12.82
N GLN A 186 7.50 5.39 13.01
CA GLN A 186 7.60 4.56 14.20
C GLN A 186 7.88 5.40 15.46
N GLU A 187 8.64 6.50 15.33
CA GLU A 187 8.85 7.49 16.39
C GLU A 187 7.53 8.17 16.80
N CYS A 188 6.66 8.55 15.84
CA CYS A 188 5.33 9.09 16.15
C CYS A 188 4.47 8.07 16.92
N LEU A 189 4.53 6.79 16.55
CA LEU A 189 3.85 5.72 17.30
C LEU A 189 4.44 5.50 18.69
N LEU A 190 5.75 5.67 18.85
CA LEU A 190 6.41 5.61 20.15
C LEU A 190 5.90 6.73 21.06
N GLU A 191 5.89 7.97 20.58
CA GLU A 191 5.34 9.14 21.28
C GLU A 191 3.90 8.88 21.74
N LYS A 192 3.05 8.39 20.83
CA LYS A 192 1.67 8.00 21.15
C LYS A 192 1.61 6.88 22.19
N SER A 193 2.42 5.83 22.06
CA SER A 193 2.40 4.69 22.99
C SER A 193 2.79 5.08 24.42
N MET A 194 3.69 6.06 24.56
CA MET A 194 4.05 6.64 25.86
C MET A 194 2.92 7.50 26.42
N LEU A 195 2.27 8.32 25.58
CA LEU A 195 1.11 9.12 25.99
C LEU A 195 -0.09 8.25 26.43
N ASP A 196 -0.34 7.16 25.70
CA ASP A 196 -1.39 6.17 26.00
C ASP A 196 -1.07 5.29 27.22
N ASN A 197 0.08 5.47 27.88
CA ASN A 197 0.54 4.65 29.00
C ASN A 197 0.51 3.13 28.70
N ARG A 198 0.96 2.75 27.48
CA ARG A 198 1.03 1.34 27.08
C ARG A 198 2.03 0.55 27.93
N LYS A 199 1.85 -0.78 27.98
CA LYS A 199 2.73 -1.70 28.73
C LYS A 199 4.20 -1.46 28.41
N SER A 200 5.03 -1.42 29.45
CA SER A 200 6.46 -1.10 29.36
C SER A 200 7.20 -1.92 28.29
N PHE A 201 6.98 -3.24 28.25
CA PHE A 201 7.58 -4.11 27.24
C PHE A 201 7.22 -3.73 25.79
N LEU A 202 5.96 -3.34 25.54
CA LEU A 202 5.53 -2.93 24.20
C LEU A 202 6.24 -1.64 23.78
N VAL A 203 6.30 -0.64 24.67
CA VAL A 203 7.00 0.62 24.40
C VAL A 203 8.49 0.38 24.12
N ALA A 204 9.13 -0.51 24.89
CA ALA A 204 10.52 -0.91 24.65
C ALA A 204 10.72 -1.50 23.25
N ARG A 205 9.83 -2.40 22.81
CA ARG A 205 9.90 -3.00 21.47
C ARG A 205 9.62 -2.02 20.34
N ILE A 206 8.68 -1.09 20.53
CA ILE A 206 8.40 -0.02 19.57
C ILE A 206 9.65 0.87 19.43
N SER A 207 10.26 1.26 20.54
CA SER A 207 11.46 2.10 20.56
C SER A 207 12.68 1.39 19.96
N ALA A 208 12.87 0.10 20.24
CA ALA A 208 13.91 -0.71 19.59
C ALA A 208 13.74 -0.74 18.07
N GLN A 209 12.51 -0.78 17.56
CA GLN A 209 12.28 -0.72 16.12
C GLN A 209 12.61 0.65 15.50
N VAL A 210 12.39 1.75 16.23
CA VAL A 210 12.85 3.09 15.79
C VAL A 210 14.38 3.08 15.60
N VAL A 211 15.09 2.47 16.54
CA VAL A 211 16.55 2.30 16.48
C VAL A 211 16.96 1.50 15.25
N ASP A 212 16.28 0.40 14.94
CA ASP A 212 16.62 -0.45 13.80
C ASP A 212 16.45 0.29 12.47
N TYR A 213 15.34 1.02 12.27
CA TYR A 213 15.16 1.85 11.07
C TYR A 213 16.23 2.95 10.94
N TYR A 214 16.53 3.64 12.04
CA TYR A 214 17.57 4.68 12.01
C TYR A 214 18.98 4.12 11.84
N LYS A 215 19.27 2.90 12.30
CA LYS A 215 20.54 2.23 12.00
C LYS A 215 20.69 1.96 10.50
N GLU A 216 19.64 1.47 9.82
CA GLU A 216 19.69 1.27 8.37
C GLU A 216 19.87 2.59 7.62
N ALA A 217 19.14 3.64 8.01
CA ALA A 217 19.32 4.98 7.46
C ALA A 217 20.75 5.53 7.71
N CYS A 218 21.29 5.33 8.91
CA CYS A 218 22.65 5.77 9.25
C CYS A 218 23.72 5.03 8.46
N ARG A 219 23.58 3.72 8.23
CA ARG A 219 24.49 2.94 7.38
C ARG A 219 24.51 3.48 5.95
N ALA A 220 23.34 3.82 5.40
CA ALA A 220 23.25 4.44 4.08
C ALA A 220 23.94 5.82 4.07
N LEU A 221 23.75 6.65 5.11
CA LEU A 221 24.43 7.93 5.25
C LEU A 221 25.96 7.80 5.44
N GLU A 222 26.44 6.67 5.96
CA GLU A 222 27.86 6.37 6.15
C GLU A 222 28.55 5.85 4.89
N ASN A 223 27.78 5.44 3.88
CA ASN A 223 28.32 5.08 2.59
C ASN A 223 28.98 6.28 1.91
N SER A 224 30.23 6.11 1.45
CA SER A 224 31.04 7.18 0.85
C SER A 224 30.42 7.80 -0.39
N GLU A 225 29.71 7.03 -1.22
CA GLU A 225 29.01 7.49 -2.41
C GLU A 225 27.81 8.36 -2.02
N THR A 226 27.00 7.90 -1.07
CA THR A 226 25.88 8.69 -0.55
C THR A 226 26.35 9.99 0.11
N ALA A 227 27.45 9.94 0.87
CA ALA A 227 28.02 11.11 1.51
C ALA A 227 28.56 12.15 0.51
N SER A 228 29.17 11.72 -0.60
CA SER A 228 29.65 12.64 -1.64
C SER A 228 28.50 13.30 -2.40
N MET A 229 27.41 12.55 -2.67
CA MET A 229 26.21 13.07 -3.35
C MET A 229 25.48 14.12 -2.52
N LEU A 230 25.20 13.81 -1.25
CA LEU A 230 24.40 14.67 -0.36
C LEU A 230 25.19 15.86 0.22
N GLY A 231 26.52 15.80 0.22
CA GLY A 231 27.39 16.86 0.72
C GLY A 231 27.07 17.28 2.16
N LYS A 232 26.66 18.55 2.35
CA LYS A 232 26.33 19.08 3.68
C LYS A 232 25.09 18.42 4.29
N ILE A 233 24.08 18.09 3.48
CA ILE A 233 22.81 17.49 3.93
C ILE A 233 23.09 16.18 4.68
N GLN A 234 24.03 15.37 4.17
CA GLN A 234 24.39 14.12 4.83
C GLN A 234 24.95 14.34 6.23
N LYS A 235 25.78 15.36 6.45
CA LYS A 235 26.36 15.63 7.78
C LYS A 235 25.28 16.01 8.78
N ASP A 236 24.36 16.87 8.36
CA ASP A 236 23.26 17.35 9.21
C ASP A 236 22.30 16.21 9.56
N TRP A 237 21.90 15.41 8.55
CA TRP A 237 21.03 14.24 8.74
C TRP A 237 21.71 13.17 9.58
N LYS A 238 22.95 12.79 9.26
CA LYS A 238 23.71 11.78 9.99
C LYS A 238 23.84 12.15 11.47
N LYS A 239 24.16 13.41 11.77
CA LYS A 239 24.28 13.87 13.16
C LYS A 239 22.99 13.72 13.95
N LEU A 240 21.85 14.07 13.35
CA LEU A 240 20.54 13.91 14.01
C LEU A 240 20.16 12.43 14.15
N VAL A 241 20.31 11.63 13.09
CA VAL A 241 19.98 10.20 13.07
C VAL A 241 20.86 9.41 14.05
N GLN A 242 22.18 9.64 14.07
CA GLN A 242 23.09 8.99 15.03
C GLN A 242 22.72 9.31 16.47
N MET A 243 22.40 10.57 16.78
CA MET A 243 21.91 10.94 18.10
C MET A 243 20.60 10.21 18.44
N LYS A 244 19.62 10.21 17.51
CA LYS A 244 18.33 9.52 17.69
C LYS A 244 18.50 8.01 17.94
N ILE A 245 19.46 7.34 17.29
CA ILE A 245 19.77 5.92 17.55
C ILE A 245 20.06 5.69 19.04
N TYR A 246 20.96 6.47 19.63
CA TYR A 246 21.31 6.32 21.05
C TYR A 246 20.18 6.76 21.98
N TYR A 247 19.49 7.85 21.64
CA TYR A 247 18.35 8.34 22.42
C TYR A 247 17.20 7.32 22.51
N PHE A 248 16.78 6.75 21.39
CA PHE A 248 15.72 5.74 21.39
C PHE A 248 16.21 4.40 21.96
N ALA A 249 17.49 4.06 21.82
CA ALA A 249 18.04 2.89 22.52
C ALA A 249 18.00 3.09 24.05
N ALA A 250 18.21 4.31 24.55
CA ALA A 250 18.02 4.63 25.96
C ALA A 250 16.55 4.48 26.36
N ILE A 251 15.60 5.01 25.58
CA ILE A 251 14.16 4.85 25.88
C ILE A 251 13.75 3.37 25.92
N ALA A 252 14.25 2.55 24.98
CA ALA A 252 13.99 1.12 24.97
C ALA A 252 14.46 0.46 26.28
N HIS A 253 15.68 0.76 26.73
CA HIS A 253 16.25 0.20 27.95
C HIS A 253 15.60 0.74 29.22
N LEU A 254 15.20 2.01 29.26
CA LEU A 254 14.39 2.58 30.34
C LEU A 254 13.10 1.76 30.52
N HIS A 255 12.40 1.46 29.44
CA HIS A 255 11.15 0.70 29.49
C HIS A 255 11.36 -0.79 29.79
N MET A 256 12.48 -1.40 29.40
CA MET A 256 12.87 -2.73 29.89
C MET A 256 13.16 -2.73 31.40
N GLY A 257 13.81 -1.68 31.92
CA GLY A 257 14.00 -1.50 33.35
C GLY A 257 12.67 -1.40 34.12
N LYS A 258 11.68 -0.66 33.57
CA LYS A 258 10.33 -0.61 34.12
C LYS A 258 9.63 -1.98 34.10
N GLN A 259 9.83 -2.78 33.05
CA GLN A 259 9.29 -4.14 33.00
C GLN A 259 9.95 -5.05 34.05
N ALA A 260 11.27 -4.98 34.22
CA ALA A 260 11.98 -5.75 35.24
C ALA A 260 11.50 -5.38 36.66
N GLU A 261 11.21 -4.10 36.91
CA GLU A 261 10.58 -3.62 38.14
C GLU A 261 9.19 -4.23 38.35
N GLU A 262 8.33 -4.24 37.33
CA GLU A 262 7.01 -4.90 37.37
C GLU A 262 7.11 -6.41 37.67
N GLN A 263 8.23 -7.05 37.29
CA GLN A 263 8.52 -8.47 37.53
C GLN A 263 9.31 -8.72 38.83
N GLN A 264 9.58 -7.68 39.63
CA GLN A 264 10.39 -7.76 40.86
C GLN A 264 11.80 -8.35 40.62
N LYS A 265 12.41 -8.05 39.48
CA LYS A 265 13.81 -8.41 39.16
C LYS A 265 14.69 -7.18 39.31
N TYR A 266 15.06 -6.86 40.53
CA TYR A 266 15.71 -5.59 40.87
C TYR A 266 17.16 -5.49 40.36
N GLY A 267 17.88 -6.61 40.23
CA GLY A 267 19.20 -6.65 39.60
C GLY A 267 19.13 -6.33 38.09
N GLU A 268 18.19 -6.97 37.38
CA GLU A 268 17.94 -6.74 35.95
C GLU A 268 17.45 -5.31 35.68
N ARG A 269 16.57 -4.77 36.56
CA ARG A 269 16.15 -3.36 36.53
C ARG A 269 17.34 -2.42 36.56
N LEU A 270 18.30 -2.64 37.46
CA LEU A 270 19.48 -1.79 37.60
C LEU A 270 20.40 -1.88 36.38
N ALA A 271 20.61 -3.09 35.83
CA ALA A 271 21.39 -3.29 34.62
C ALA A 271 20.81 -2.53 33.41
N TYR A 272 19.49 -2.60 33.21
CA TYR A 272 18.83 -1.85 32.13
C TYR A 272 18.88 -0.33 32.34
N LEU A 273 18.67 0.16 33.56
CA LEU A 273 18.72 1.60 33.85
C LEU A 273 20.14 2.16 33.71
N GLN A 274 21.18 1.42 34.10
CA GLN A 274 22.58 1.80 33.83
C GLN A 274 22.81 1.92 32.32
N SER A 275 22.43 0.90 31.56
CA SER A 275 22.58 0.89 30.11
C SER A 275 21.81 2.02 29.42
N SER A 276 20.63 2.35 29.94
CA SER A 276 19.81 3.47 29.50
C SER A 276 20.53 4.80 29.73
N LEU A 277 21.13 4.99 30.90
CA LEU A 277 21.87 6.19 31.25
C LEU A 277 23.12 6.36 30.37
N ASP A 278 23.89 5.28 30.16
CA ASP A 278 25.09 5.28 29.32
C ASP A 278 24.76 5.68 27.87
N LYS A 279 23.69 5.10 27.32
CA LYS A 279 23.20 5.43 25.97
C LYS A 279 22.72 6.88 25.87
N LEU A 280 22.00 7.37 26.88
CA LEU A 280 21.56 8.77 26.88
C LEU A 280 22.75 9.73 26.97
N ASN A 281 23.77 9.42 27.79
CA ASN A 281 25.00 10.21 27.85
C ASN A 281 25.69 10.28 26.49
N GLU A 282 25.71 9.19 25.73
CA GLU A 282 26.26 9.20 24.37
C GLU A 282 25.39 10.04 23.41
N ALA A 283 24.06 9.96 23.51
CA ALA A 283 23.17 10.83 22.75
C ALA A 283 23.42 12.32 23.05
N VAL A 284 23.64 12.69 24.31
CA VAL A 284 23.97 14.07 24.72
C VAL A 284 25.28 14.54 24.09
N LYS A 285 26.33 13.70 24.04
CA LYS A 285 27.59 14.05 23.36
C LYS A 285 27.37 14.31 21.87
N LEU A 286 26.62 13.44 21.20
CA LEU A 286 26.30 13.54 19.78
C LEU A 286 25.37 14.73 19.46
N ALA A 287 24.58 15.17 20.42
CA ALA A 287 23.65 16.29 20.29
C ALA A 287 24.31 17.68 20.35
N LYS A 288 25.63 17.78 20.55
CA LYS A 288 26.31 19.08 20.67
C LYS A 288 26.06 19.96 19.44
N GLY A 289 25.44 21.12 19.63
CA GLY A 289 25.08 22.05 18.55
C GLY A 289 23.86 21.62 17.72
N GLN A 290 23.04 20.71 18.24
CA GLN A 290 21.66 20.52 17.77
C GLN A 290 20.73 21.61 18.33
N PRO A 291 19.56 21.87 17.72
CA PRO A 291 18.59 22.87 18.19
C PRO A 291 18.12 22.65 19.63
N ASP A 292 17.61 23.70 20.26
CA ASP A 292 17.16 23.69 21.66
C ASP A 292 16.09 22.61 21.93
N SER A 293 15.19 22.35 20.97
CA SER A 293 14.18 21.28 21.09
C SER A 293 14.79 19.91 21.35
N VAL A 294 15.97 19.62 20.77
CA VAL A 294 16.71 18.38 21.05
C VAL A 294 17.30 18.40 22.46
N GLN A 295 17.87 19.53 22.88
CA GLN A 295 18.46 19.66 24.22
C GLN A 295 17.40 19.53 25.31
N GLU A 296 16.22 20.09 25.11
CA GLU A 296 15.08 19.99 26.02
C GLU A 296 14.60 18.54 26.18
N ALA A 297 14.44 17.81 25.06
CA ALA A 297 14.05 16.40 25.09
C ALA A 297 15.09 15.52 25.82
N LEU A 298 16.39 15.77 25.58
CA LEU A 298 17.47 15.08 26.26
C LEU A 298 17.52 15.39 27.76
N ARG A 299 17.39 16.66 28.14
CA ARG A 299 17.39 17.08 29.55
C ARG A 299 16.23 16.46 30.32
N PHE A 300 15.01 16.55 29.77
CA PHE A 300 13.84 15.92 30.36
C PHE A 300 14.05 14.41 30.57
N THR A 301 14.58 13.74 29.55
CA THR A 301 14.81 12.29 29.60
C THR A 301 15.95 11.92 30.58
N MET A 302 16.95 12.79 30.72
CA MET A 302 18.04 12.64 31.70
C MET A 302 17.52 12.71 33.13
N ASP A 303 16.64 13.66 33.44
CA ASP A 303 16.06 13.79 34.77
C ASP A 303 15.25 12.53 35.14
N VAL A 304 14.49 11.99 34.19
CA VAL A 304 13.70 10.76 34.37
C VAL A 304 14.59 9.53 34.57
N ILE A 305 15.57 9.31 33.68
CA ILE A 305 16.44 8.12 33.74
C ILE A 305 17.36 8.20 34.96
N GLY A 306 18.00 9.35 35.19
CA GLY A 306 18.89 9.57 36.32
C GLY A 306 18.18 9.39 37.67
N GLY A 307 16.98 9.97 37.81
CA GLY A 307 16.15 9.79 39.01
C GLY A 307 15.78 8.32 39.25
N LYS A 308 15.33 7.61 38.20
CA LYS A 308 14.98 6.18 38.30
C LYS A 308 16.19 5.30 38.61
N PHE A 309 17.33 5.55 37.97
CA PHE A 309 18.57 4.81 38.22
C PHE A 309 19.03 4.99 39.67
N ASN A 310 19.10 6.22 40.18
CA ASN A 310 19.54 6.49 41.55
C ASN A 310 18.61 5.85 42.58
N SER A 311 17.29 5.90 42.35
CA SER A 311 16.32 5.21 43.20
C SER A 311 16.51 3.69 43.17
N ALA A 312 16.57 3.09 41.98
CA ALA A 312 16.75 1.64 41.84
C ALA A 312 18.06 1.15 42.44
N LYS A 313 19.14 1.93 42.29
CA LYS A 313 20.43 1.65 42.91
C LYS A 313 20.34 1.66 44.43
N LYS A 314 19.74 2.70 45.01
CA LYS A 314 19.54 2.79 46.46
C LYS A 314 18.71 1.62 46.98
N ASP A 315 17.59 1.31 46.33
CA ASP A 315 16.73 0.20 46.79
C ASP A 315 17.46 -1.15 46.70
N ASN A 316 18.23 -1.38 45.63
CA ASN A 316 18.99 -2.63 45.52
C ASN A 316 20.15 -2.72 46.52
N ASP A 317 20.86 -1.61 46.78
CA ASP A 317 22.00 -1.56 47.69
C ASP A 317 21.60 -1.71 49.18
N PHE A 318 20.37 -1.33 49.56
CA PHE A 318 19.93 -1.31 50.97
C PHE A 318 18.77 -2.26 51.29
N ILE A 319 18.00 -2.71 50.30
CA ILE A 319 16.80 -3.54 50.51
C ILE A 319 16.97 -4.90 49.84
N TYR A 320 17.06 -4.94 48.51
CA TYR A 320 16.92 -6.20 47.76
C TYR A 320 18.21 -7.02 47.66
N HIS A 321 19.36 -6.36 47.53
CA HIS A 321 20.68 -6.97 47.37
C HIS A 321 20.75 -8.01 46.23
N GLU A 322 19.99 -7.81 45.15
CA GLU A 322 20.06 -8.69 43.99
C GLU A 322 21.37 -8.47 43.22
N THR A 323 21.89 -9.56 42.65
CA THR A 323 23.06 -9.49 41.77
C THR A 323 22.69 -8.78 40.47
N VAL A 324 23.49 -7.79 40.07
CA VAL A 324 23.30 -7.07 38.81
C VAL A 324 23.89 -7.89 37.66
N PRO A 325 23.08 -8.40 36.71
CA PRO A 325 23.59 -9.16 35.59
C PRO A 325 24.32 -8.26 34.59
N SER A 326 25.23 -8.83 33.79
CA SER A 326 25.82 -8.11 32.66
C SER A 326 24.82 -7.99 31.51
N LEU A 327 24.87 -6.90 30.76
CA LEU A 327 23.93 -6.64 29.67
C LEU A 327 23.95 -7.73 28.58
N GLU A 328 25.10 -8.37 28.37
CA GLU A 328 25.30 -9.44 27.38
C GLU A 328 24.54 -10.73 27.74
N THR A 329 24.27 -10.94 29.04
CA THR A 329 23.49 -12.10 29.51
C THR A 329 21.98 -11.89 29.38
N LEU A 330 21.54 -10.65 29.15
CA LEU A 330 20.12 -10.31 29.01
C LEU A 330 19.67 -10.52 27.56
N ALA A 331 18.40 -10.92 27.40
CA ALA A 331 17.83 -11.09 26.07
C ALA A 331 17.75 -9.75 25.33
N SER A 332 18.20 -9.74 24.07
CA SER A 332 18.10 -8.56 23.21
C SER A 332 16.64 -8.19 22.93
N VAL A 333 16.33 -6.89 22.98
CA VAL A 333 14.99 -6.36 22.73
C VAL A 333 14.69 -6.42 21.23
N LYS A 334 13.81 -7.35 20.82
CA LYS A 334 13.37 -7.45 19.42
C LYS A 334 12.40 -6.32 19.06
N GLY A 335 12.70 -5.57 18.00
CA GLY A 335 11.83 -4.56 17.44
C GLY A 335 10.41 -5.06 17.13
N ALA A 336 9.43 -4.16 17.22
CA ALA A 336 8.06 -4.37 16.75
C ALA A 336 7.76 -3.40 15.59
N PRO A 337 7.84 -3.84 14.31
CA PRO A 337 7.46 -3.02 13.17
C PRO A 337 5.95 -2.84 13.12
N LEU A 338 5.49 -1.64 13.48
CA LEU A 338 4.06 -1.28 13.49
C LEU A 338 3.70 -0.31 12.36
N VAL A 339 4.70 0.15 11.60
CA VAL A 339 4.55 0.99 10.44
C VAL A 339 4.91 0.25 9.17
N LYS A 340 4.34 0.68 8.05
CA LYS A 340 4.66 0.17 6.72
C LYS A 340 4.60 1.28 5.69
N ALA A 341 5.31 1.08 4.58
CA ALA A 341 5.12 1.91 3.39
C ALA A 341 3.69 1.71 2.86
N LEU A 342 2.90 2.78 2.81
CA LEU A 342 1.51 2.68 2.33
C LEU A 342 1.49 2.55 0.80
N PRO A 343 0.69 1.64 0.23
CA PRO A 343 0.68 1.41 -1.20
C PRO A 343 0.21 2.66 -1.95
N VAL A 344 0.82 2.92 -3.10
CA VAL A 344 0.38 3.93 -4.06
C VAL A 344 -0.34 3.20 -5.19
N ASN A 345 -1.57 3.62 -5.48
CA ASN A 345 -2.29 3.19 -6.67
C ASN A 345 -2.31 4.35 -7.67
N PRO A 346 -1.53 4.29 -8.77
CA PRO A 346 -1.42 5.38 -9.73
C PRO A 346 -2.75 5.73 -10.41
N THR A 347 -3.59 4.74 -10.65
CA THR A 347 -4.80 4.85 -11.48
C THR A 347 -6.08 4.62 -10.69
N ASP A 348 -6.08 4.94 -9.39
CA ASP A 348 -7.30 4.89 -8.58
C ASP A 348 -8.28 5.99 -9.03
N PRO A 349 -9.46 5.65 -9.60
CA PRO A 349 -10.40 6.65 -10.10
C PRO A 349 -10.90 7.63 -9.05
N SER A 350 -10.88 7.25 -7.76
CA SER A 350 -11.26 8.13 -6.65
C SER A 350 -10.29 9.30 -6.46
N VAL A 351 -9.05 9.16 -6.95
CA VAL A 351 -8.00 10.17 -6.84
C VAL A 351 -7.69 10.81 -8.20
N THR A 352 -7.59 10.01 -9.26
CA THR A 352 -7.27 10.52 -10.61
C THR A 352 -8.43 11.31 -11.23
N GLY A 353 -9.65 11.02 -10.78
CA GLY A 353 -10.86 11.38 -11.51
C GLY A 353 -10.94 10.68 -12.88
N PRO A 354 -11.85 11.13 -13.74
CA PRO A 354 -12.02 10.58 -15.09
C PRO A 354 -10.75 10.73 -15.92
N ASP A 355 -10.44 9.70 -16.71
CA ASP A 355 -9.37 9.72 -17.70
C ASP A 355 -9.66 10.78 -18.77
N LEU A 356 -8.77 11.78 -18.88
CA LEU A 356 -8.92 12.88 -19.83
C LEU A 356 -8.94 12.38 -21.28
N PHE A 357 -8.19 11.32 -21.59
CA PHE A 357 -8.00 10.80 -22.95
C PHE A 357 -8.76 9.50 -23.18
N ALA A 358 -9.80 9.20 -22.40
CA ALA A 358 -10.61 7.99 -22.51
C ALA A 358 -11.13 7.69 -23.94
N LYS A 359 -11.36 8.75 -24.73
CA LYS A 359 -11.84 8.64 -26.12
C LYS A 359 -10.76 8.26 -27.14
N LEU A 360 -9.49 8.45 -26.79
CA LEU A 360 -8.37 8.13 -27.66
C LEU A 360 -8.06 6.64 -27.52
N VAL A 361 -8.56 5.83 -28.46
CA VAL A 361 -8.45 4.37 -28.44
C VAL A 361 -7.78 3.90 -29.74
N PRO A 362 -6.66 3.16 -29.68
CA PRO A 362 -5.94 2.75 -30.88
C PRO A 362 -6.81 1.89 -31.80
N MET A 363 -6.64 2.03 -33.12
CA MET A 363 -7.37 1.20 -34.09
C MET A 363 -7.18 -0.29 -33.82
N ALA A 364 -5.96 -0.72 -33.48
CA ALA A 364 -5.67 -2.10 -33.11
C ALA A 364 -6.50 -2.59 -31.90
N ALA A 365 -6.82 -1.71 -30.95
CA ALA A 365 -7.69 -2.06 -29.82
C ALA A 365 -9.16 -2.16 -30.25
N HIS A 366 -9.62 -1.31 -31.16
CA HIS A 366 -10.94 -1.44 -31.79
C HIS A 366 -11.06 -2.75 -32.58
N GLU A 367 -10.04 -3.09 -33.38
CA GLU A 367 -9.97 -4.34 -34.14
C GLU A 367 -9.96 -5.57 -33.22
N ALA A 368 -9.12 -5.56 -32.17
CA ALA A 368 -9.07 -6.64 -31.19
C ALA A 368 -10.39 -6.80 -30.42
N SER A 369 -11.04 -5.69 -30.05
CA SER A 369 -12.35 -5.71 -29.39
C SER A 369 -13.46 -6.25 -30.30
N SER A 370 -13.42 -5.88 -31.58
CA SER A 370 -14.34 -6.40 -32.61
C SER A 370 -14.14 -7.92 -32.80
N LEU A 371 -12.89 -8.38 -32.93
CA LEU A 371 -12.56 -9.80 -33.04
C LEU A 371 -13.01 -10.58 -31.80
N TYR A 372 -12.73 -10.07 -30.60
CA TYR A 372 -13.18 -10.67 -29.36
C TYR A 372 -14.71 -10.77 -29.28
N SER A 373 -15.41 -9.72 -29.70
CA SER A 373 -16.88 -9.70 -29.70
C SER A 373 -17.46 -10.76 -30.66
N GLU A 374 -16.83 -10.96 -31.82
CA GLU A 374 -17.21 -12.01 -32.76
C GLU A 374 -16.93 -13.41 -32.21
N GLU A 375 -15.76 -13.66 -31.63
CA GLU A 375 -15.44 -14.95 -31.01
C GLU A 375 -16.36 -15.26 -29.82
N LYS A 376 -16.71 -14.25 -29.02
CA LYS A 376 -17.72 -14.38 -27.96
C LYS A 376 -19.10 -14.72 -28.53
N ALA A 377 -19.53 -14.04 -29.60
CA ALA A 377 -20.82 -14.30 -30.24
C ALA A 377 -20.86 -15.70 -30.87
N LYS A 378 -19.77 -16.14 -31.50
CA LYS A 378 -19.60 -17.49 -32.05
C LYS A 378 -19.70 -18.55 -30.96
N LEU A 379 -18.98 -18.39 -29.85
CA LEU A 379 -19.07 -19.29 -28.71
C LEU A 379 -20.49 -19.37 -28.16
N LEU A 380 -21.18 -18.23 -28.05
CA LEU A 380 -22.57 -18.18 -27.59
C LEU A 380 -23.49 -18.97 -28.54
N ARG A 381 -23.37 -18.77 -29.87
CA ARG A 381 -24.14 -19.51 -30.88
C ARG A 381 -23.87 -21.02 -30.81
N ASP A 382 -22.61 -21.42 -30.67
CA ASP A 382 -22.22 -22.83 -30.57
C ASP A 382 -22.80 -23.50 -29.31
N VAL A 383 -22.79 -22.79 -28.18
CA VAL A 383 -23.37 -23.29 -26.93
C VAL A 383 -24.90 -23.37 -27.04
N MET A 384 -25.55 -22.35 -27.60
CA MET A 384 -27.00 -22.35 -27.82
C MET A 384 -27.42 -23.52 -28.74
N ALA A 385 -26.73 -23.71 -29.86
CA ALA A 385 -27.02 -24.83 -30.77
C ALA A 385 -26.88 -26.21 -30.10
N LYS A 386 -25.90 -26.36 -29.19
CA LYS A 386 -25.76 -27.59 -28.38
C LYS A 386 -26.90 -27.76 -27.40
N ILE A 387 -27.36 -26.68 -26.76
CA ILE A 387 -28.51 -26.71 -25.86
C ILE A 387 -29.74 -27.13 -26.66
N ASP A 388 -30.05 -26.45 -27.77
CA ASP A 388 -31.22 -26.72 -28.59
C ASP A 388 -31.22 -28.17 -29.10
N SER A 389 -30.08 -28.67 -29.60
CA SER A 389 -29.94 -30.06 -30.03
C SER A 389 -30.17 -31.07 -28.90
N LYS A 390 -29.71 -30.75 -27.67
CA LYS A 390 -29.93 -31.62 -26.50
C LYS A 390 -31.37 -31.56 -26.00
N THR A 391 -32.01 -30.40 -26.06
CA THR A 391 -33.44 -30.23 -25.78
C THR A 391 -34.27 -31.03 -26.76
N GLU A 392 -34.00 -30.94 -28.07
CA GLU A 392 -34.69 -31.72 -29.09
C GLU A 392 -34.50 -33.24 -28.88
N THR A 393 -33.28 -33.67 -28.54
CA THR A 393 -33.01 -35.08 -28.21
C THR A 393 -33.82 -35.53 -26.98
N LEU A 394 -33.96 -34.66 -25.98
CA LEU A 394 -34.73 -34.95 -24.77
C LEU A 394 -36.23 -35.04 -25.09
N GLU A 395 -36.77 -34.12 -25.88
CA GLU A 395 -38.16 -34.13 -26.34
C GLU A 395 -38.48 -35.41 -27.11
N GLN A 396 -37.64 -35.77 -28.10
CA GLN A 396 -37.79 -37.02 -28.86
C GLN A 396 -37.75 -38.26 -27.95
N PHE A 397 -36.90 -38.24 -26.92
CA PHE A 397 -36.83 -39.33 -25.95
C PHE A 397 -38.08 -39.41 -25.07
N MET A 398 -38.60 -38.27 -24.60
CA MET A 398 -39.86 -38.20 -23.84
C MET A 398 -41.04 -38.72 -24.67
N ASP A 399 -41.14 -38.31 -25.94
CA ASP A 399 -42.15 -38.77 -26.88
C ASP A 399 -42.08 -40.29 -27.09
N SER A 400 -40.87 -40.86 -27.19
CA SER A 400 -40.67 -42.30 -27.34
C SER A 400 -41.15 -43.12 -26.14
N LEU A 401 -41.20 -42.51 -24.95
CA LEU A 401 -41.70 -43.11 -23.73
C LEU A 401 -43.21 -42.90 -23.55
N GLY A 402 -43.86 -42.15 -24.44
CA GLY A 402 -45.26 -41.76 -24.30
C GLY A 402 -45.51 -40.84 -23.10
N LEU A 403 -44.48 -40.14 -22.63
CA LEU A 403 -44.55 -39.24 -21.49
C LEU A 403 -44.95 -37.85 -22.00
N GLU A 404 -46.25 -37.63 -22.22
CA GLU A 404 -46.75 -36.27 -22.42
C GLU A 404 -46.61 -35.51 -21.09
N PRO A 405 -46.12 -34.25 -21.07
CA PRO A 405 -45.97 -33.47 -19.84
C PRO A 405 -47.25 -33.40 -18.99
N GLU A 406 -48.41 -33.46 -19.64
CA GLU A 406 -49.74 -33.47 -19.03
C GLU A 406 -50.17 -34.83 -18.46
N SER A 407 -49.44 -35.91 -18.77
CA SER A 407 -49.74 -37.29 -18.34
C SER A 407 -48.96 -37.73 -17.10
N VAL A 408 -47.81 -37.09 -16.82
CA VAL A 408 -46.90 -37.49 -15.74
C VAL A 408 -47.36 -36.97 -14.37
N ASP A 409 -47.95 -35.78 -14.32
CA ASP A 409 -48.44 -35.14 -13.09
C ASP A 409 -49.97 -35.20 -12.90
N ASN A 410 -50.69 -35.84 -13.82
CA ASN A 410 -52.15 -35.89 -13.78
C ASN A 410 -52.65 -37.14 -13.05
N LEU A 411 -52.59 -37.07 -11.71
CA LEU A 411 -53.18 -38.09 -10.82
C LEU A 411 -54.67 -38.36 -11.12
N ASP A 412 -55.40 -37.38 -11.66
CA ASP A 412 -56.81 -37.54 -12.04
C ASP A 412 -57.00 -38.46 -13.26
N MET A 413 -56.00 -38.59 -14.14
CA MET A 413 -56.00 -39.53 -15.25
C MET A 413 -55.98 -40.99 -14.79
N TYR A 414 -55.49 -41.25 -13.57
CA TYR A 414 -55.46 -42.57 -12.93
C TYR A 414 -56.55 -42.77 -11.87
N ASN A 415 -57.44 -41.78 -11.66
CA ASN A 415 -58.56 -41.90 -10.72
C ASN A 415 -59.69 -42.84 -11.22
N HIS A 416 -59.62 -43.28 -12.47
CA HIS A 416 -60.63 -44.13 -13.10
C HIS A 416 -59.94 -45.26 -13.86
N ILE A 417 -60.46 -46.48 -13.77
CA ILE A 417 -59.96 -47.61 -14.56
C ILE A 417 -60.10 -47.24 -16.06
N PRO A 418 -59.03 -47.37 -16.88
CA PRO A 418 -59.11 -47.06 -18.30
C PRO A 418 -60.33 -47.71 -18.98
N PRO A 419 -61.07 -47.00 -19.85
CA PRO A 419 -62.31 -47.52 -20.47
C PRO A 419 -62.14 -48.88 -21.12
N VAL A 420 -60.98 -49.15 -21.73
CA VAL A 420 -60.63 -50.45 -22.32
C VAL A 420 -60.62 -51.57 -21.27
N LEU A 421 -60.01 -51.33 -20.10
CA LEU A 421 -60.00 -52.29 -19.01
C LEU A 421 -61.38 -52.44 -18.37
N MET A 422 -62.14 -51.35 -18.29
CA MET A 422 -63.50 -51.34 -17.76
C MET A 422 -64.48 -52.10 -18.68
N GLU A 423 -64.32 -51.99 -20.00
CA GLU A 423 -65.06 -52.78 -20.99
C GLU A 423 -64.71 -54.27 -20.89
N LYS A 424 -63.43 -54.61 -20.70
CA LYS A 424 -63.02 -56.01 -20.45
C LYS A 424 -63.57 -56.53 -19.13
N CYS A 425 -63.56 -55.73 -18.07
CA CYS A 425 -64.17 -56.09 -16.78
C CYS A 425 -65.68 -56.25 -16.88
N ALA A 426 -66.38 -55.38 -17.61
CA ALA A 426 -67.81 -55.50 -17.86
C ALA A 426 -68.14 -56.75 -18.69
N ALA A 427 -67.35 -57.02 -19.75
CA ALA A 427 -67.51 -58.24 -20.54
C ALA A 427 -67.33 -59.52 -19.71
N LEU A 428 -66.43 -59.49 -18.73
CA LEU A 428 -66.22 -60.59 -17.77
C LEU A 428 -67.33 -60.65 -16.70
N SER A 429 -67.85 -59.51 -16.23
CA SER A 429 -68.86 -59.47 -15.16
C SER A 429 -70.24 -59.92 -15.62
N VAL A 430 -70.61 -59.66 -16.89
CA VAL A 430 -71.87 -60.12 -17.50
C VAL A 430 -71.85 -61.64 -17.73
N ARG A 431 -70.67 -62.27 -17.65
CA ARG A 431 -70.52 -63.71 -17.76
C ARG A 431 -69.79 -64.28 -16.51
N PRO A 432 -70.41 -64.17 -15.32
CA PRO A 432 -69.75 -64.50 -14.05
C PRO A 432 -69.33 -65.97 -13.97
N ASP A 433 -70.06 -66.84 -14.66
CA ASP A 433 -69.78 -68.27 -14.72
C ASP A 433 -68.88 -68.65 -15.91
N THR A 434 -68.33 -67.74 -16.72
CA THR A 434 -67.49 -68.12 -17.88
C THR A 434 -66.36 -69.04 -17.47
N VAL A 435 -65.70 -68.71 -16.36
CA VAL A 435 -64.57 -69.50 -15.85
C VAL A 435 -65.07 -70.83 -15.28
N LYS A 436 -66.19 -70.86 -14.55
CA LYS A 436 -66.77 -72.11 -14.03
C LYS A 436 -67.30 -73.02 -15.13
N SER A 437 -67.98 -72.48 -16.13
CA SER A 437 -68.49 -73.19 -17.30
C SER A 437 -67.36 -73.71 -18.17
N LEU A 438 -66.28 -72.94 -18.35
CA LEU A 438 -65.06 -73.43 -19.01
C LEU A 438 -64.44 -74.59 -18.21
N ILE A 439 -64.29 -74.44 -16.89
CA ILE A 439 -63.76 -75.50 -16.01
C ILE A 439 -64.65 -76.76 -16.04
N GLN A 440 -65.97 -76.63 -15.96
CA GLN A 440 -66.91 -77.76 -16.08
C GLN A 440 -66.84 -78.42 -17.46
N SER A 441 -66.73 -77.62 -18.54
CA SER A 441 -66.56 -78.14 -19.90
C SER A 441 -65.23 -78.88 -20.07
N MET A 442 -64.20 -78.46 -19.33
CA MET A 442 -62.88 -79.11 -19.29
C MET A 442 -62.83 -80.33 -18.36
N GLN A 443 -63.74 -80.46 -17.38
CA GLN A 443 -63.85 -81.60 -16.44
C GLN A 443 -64.91 -82.66 -16.85
N GLY A 444 -65.66 -82.40 -17.92
CA GLY A 444 -66.55 -83.36 -18.59
C GLY A 444 -65.87 -84.14 -19.73
N LEU A 445 -64.58 -83.92 -19.93
CA LEU A 445 -63.59 -84.87 -20.47
C LEU A 445 -62.96 -85.61 -19.28
#